data_AF-B0Y049-F1
#
_entry.id   AF-B0Y049-F1
#
_cell.length_a   1.000
_cell.length_b   1.000
_cell.length_c   1.000
_cell.angle_alpha   90.00
_cell.angle_beta   90.00
_cell.angle_gamma   90.00
#
_symmetry.space_group_name_H-M   'P 1'
#
loop_
_entity.id
_entity.type
_entity.pdbx_description
1 polymer ?
#
loop_
_entity_poly.entity_id
_entity_poly.type
_entity_poly.pdbx_seq_one_letter_code
_entity_poly.pdbx_strand_id
1 'polypeptide(L)'
;MSGARSTRPSPESGFTKVTCIPGQPFDQEIRSALARLNLNFQVPHVDFAGGEVYLVGNEIGLSGRFINNVCVPVAKVLANSSQSSLVIGDVQAFLLTPEVVPDVSIGVTMKNDDGITEVKVVGEFKTFWTLELAELSVSDPISRVQLAPHLGQLVAQMRSFELRYGFLSTYQRTIFVKRTADFAFHVSRPLCALDTNLSVRQCFAGFCILAEQGYNYTEHADFKAERIDLQASVRQTPRRNHVAERSLVTGLTGNITPNSIILSDPRGALAILNVSRMISRPSETDKAIFEIDQQGTRYIVKCWGPKLEKESNAECAVYERLSESRPGGYDVFANIILAGNILCSSLFPDGRALVLPYRDGQILGYIWDELDIHERTHVREECEKAIHILRSLSIYVPDAGKHNVLFDRQTGTVTMLDFETAIECPQSEHMPYVELLSLFGDSTMRGRARGGQ
;
A
#
# COMPACT_ATOMS: atom_id res chain seq x y z
N MET A 1 59.98 2.91 -25.25
CA MET A 1 58.58 3.01 -25.70
C MET A 1 57.79 1.86 -25.08
N SER A 2 56.99 2.14 -24.04
CA SER A 2 55.69 1.50 -23.79
C SER A 2 55.13 2.09 -22.48
N GLY A 3 54.20 3.02 -22.60
CA GLY A 3 53.45 3.55 -21.47
C GLY A 3 52.36 2.57 -21.05
N ALA A 4 52.42 2.08 -19.82
CA ALA A 4 51.33 1.35 -19.19
C ALA A 4 50.30 2.36 -18.65
N ARG A 5 49.13 2.44 -19.29
CA ARG A 5 47.96 3.10 -18.71
C ARG A 5 47.27 2.11 -17.77
N SER A 6 47.43 2.36 -16.47
CA SER A 6 46.58 1.84 -15.41
C SER A 6 45.19 2.46 -15.55
N THR A 7 44.20 1.67 -15.97
CA THR A 7 42.78 2.01 -15.86
C THR A 7 42.34 1.69 -14.44
N ARG A 8 42.20 2.72 -13.60
CA ARG A 8 41.47 2.62 -12.33
C ARG A 8 40.01 2.23 -12.63
N PRO A 9 39.41 1.29 -11.90
CA PRO A 9 37.96 1.14 -11.95
C PRO A 9 37.31 2.40 -11.36
N SER A 10 36.36 2.96 -12.10
CA SER A 10 35.46 4.02 -11.65
C SER A 10 34.62 3.53 -10.47
N PRO A 11 34.31 4.40 -9.49
CA PRO A 11 33.44 4.03 -8.38
C PRO A 11 32.01 3.92 -8.92
N GLU A 12 31.55 2.69 -9.17
CA GLU A 12 30.12 2.43 -9.27
C GLU A 12 29.47 2.85 -7.95
N SER A 13 28.50 3.75 -8.06
CA SER A 13 27.65 4.22 -6.98
C SER A 13 26.94 3.03 -6.32
N GLY A 14 27.48 2.56 -5.19
CA GLY A 14 26.99 1.40 -4.44
C GLY A 14 25.67 1.67 -3.70
N PHE A 15 24.57 1.64 -4.46
CA PHE A 15 23.23 1.40 -3.95
C PHE A 15 22.91 -0.09 -4.16
N THR A 16 22.79 -0.85 -3.07
CA THR A 16 22.53 -2.30 -3.13
C THR A 16 21.03 -2.54 -3.32
N LYS A 17 20.61 -2.78 -4.57
CA LYS A 17 19.21 -3.02 -4.93
C LYS A 17 18.68 -4.29 -4.25
N VAL A 18 17.47 -4.23 -3.68
CA VAL A 18 16.82 -5.43 -3.15
C VAL A 18 16.55 -6.39 -4.31
N THR A 19 17.01 -7.62 -4.14
CA THR A 19 16.88 -8.62 -5.21
C THR A 19 15.73 -9.56 -4.87
N CYS A 20 14.59 -9.38 -5.53
CA CYS A 20 13.52 -10.36 -5.57
C CYS A 20 13.87 -11.42 -6.62
N ILE A 21 14.14 -12.65 -6.17
CA ILE A 21 14.56 -13.75 -7.05
C ILE A 21 13.36 -14.69 -7.25
N PRO A 22 13.05 -15.11 -8.49
CA PRO A 22 12.04 -16.13 -8.74
C PRO A 22 12.34 -17.40 -7.95
N GLY A 23 11.37 -17.86 -7.16
CA GLY A 23 11.53 -18.96 -6.21
C GLY A 23 11.61 -20.36 -6.83
N GLN A 24 12.56 -20.63 -7.72
CA GLN A 24 12.95 -22.01 -8.04
C GLN A 24 14.01 -22.46 -7.01
N PRO A 25 13.57 -22.80 -5.78
CA PRO A 25 13.01 -24.13 -5.53
C PRO A 25 11.82 -24.17 -4.53
N PHE A 26 11.00 -23.12 -4.45
CA PHE A 26 9.88 -23.02 -3.49
C PHE A 26 8.95 -24.23 -3.52
N ASP A 27 8.49 -24.64 -4.70
CA ASP A 27 7.59 -25.81 -4.86
C ASP A 27 8.23 -27.11 -4.32
N GLN A 28 9.55 -27.27 -4.50
CA GLN A 28 10.28 -28.44 -4.02
C GLN A 28 10.47 -28.40 -2.49
N GLU A 29 10.75 -27.23 -1.92
CA GLU A 29 10.83 -27.04 -0.46
C GLU A 29 9.49 -27.36 0.21
N ILE A 30 8.38 -26.84 -0.34
CA ILE A 30 7.03 -27.10 0.18
C ILE A 30 6.69 -28.59 0.10
N ARG A 31 6.91 -29.25 -1.05
CA ARG A 31 6.66 -30.68 -1.18
C ARG A 31 7.49 -31.52 -0.21
N SER A 32 8.75 -31.13 -0.01
CA SER A 32 9.64 -31.80 0.95
C SER A 32 9.18 -31.61 2.39
N ALA A 33 8.64 -30.43 2.74
CA ALA A 33 8.06 -30.16 4.04
C ALA A 33 6.78 -30.98 4.27
N LEU A 34 5.87 -31.01 3.29
CA LEU A 34 4.62 -31.77 3.35
C LEU A 34 4.84 -33.28 3.46
N ALA A 35 5.86 -33.83 2.79
CA ALA A 35 6.21 -35.25 2.88
C ALA A 35 6.59 -35.71 4.30
N ARG A 36 6.89 -34.77 5.21
CA ARG A 36 7.19 -35.04 6.62
C ARG A 36 5.92 -35.08 7.49
N LEU A 37 4.77 -34.63 7.00
CA LEU A 37 3.52 -34.70 7.74
C LEU A 37 2.91 -36.10 7.62
N ASN A 38 2.60 -36.69 8.77
CA ASN A 38 1.70 -37.83 8.82
C ASN A 38 0.25 -37.34 8.67
N LEU A 39 -0.34 -37.46 7.48
CA LEU A 39 -1.72 -37.06 7.18
C LEU A 39 -2.74 -38.19 7.37
N ASN A 40 -2.39 -39.28 8.05
CA ASN A 40 -3.29 -40.42 8.30
C ASN A 40 -4.27 -40.13 9.46
N PHE A 41 -4.97 -39.02 9.39
CA PHE A 41 -5.99 -38.60 10.34
C PHE A 41 -7.19 -37.99 9.62
N GLN A 42 -8.37 -38.03 10.23
CA GLN A 42 -9.56 -37.41 9.69
C GLN A 42 -9.76 -36.04 10.32
N VAL A 43 -10.06 -35.04 9.49
CA VAL A 43 -10.42 -33.69 9.92
C VAL A 43 -11.88 -33.45 9.54
N PRO A 44 -12.70 -32.83 10.41
CA PRO A 44 -14.07 -32.45 10.05
C PRO A 44 -14.08 -31.61 8.76
N HIS A 45 -14.98 -31.94 7.84
CA HIS A 45 -15.12 -31.23 6.57
C HIS A 45 -15.35 -29.73 6.84
N VAL A 46 -14.51 -28.89 6.25
CA VAL A 46 -14.52 -27.43 6.50
C VAL A 46 -15.19 -26.67 5.36
N ASP A 47 -15.28 -27.29 4.18
CA ASP A 47 -15.84 -26.65 3.00
C ASP A 47 -17.37 -26.75 3.01
N PHE A 48 -18.03 -25.65 2.63
CA PHE A 48 -19.47 -25.64 2.43
C PHE A 48 -19.83 -26.45 1.17
N ALA A 49 -20.75 -27.41 1.33
CA ALA A 49 -21.18 -28.31 0.26
C ALA A 49 -21.84 -27.60 -0.95
N GLY A 50 -22.22 -26.33 -0.82
CA GLY A 50 -22.86 -25.52 -1.86
C GLY A 50 -21.93 -24.54 -2.60
N GLY A 51 -20.63 -24.54 -2.31
CA GLY A 51 -19.70 -23.52 -2.80
C GLY A 51 -19.82 -22.18 -2.06
N GLU A 52 -18.93 -21.23 -2.37
CA GLU A 52 -18.98 -19.87 -1.80
C GLU A 52 -20.06 -19.03 -2.51
N VAL A 53 -21.03 -18.54 -1.74
CA VAL A 53 -22.10 -17.64 -2.21
C VAL A 53 -22.02 -16.25 -1.58
N TYR A 54 -20.86 -15.90 -1.02
CA TYR A 54 -20.64 -14.63 -0.34
C TYR A 54 -19.99 -13.59 -1.26
N LEU A 55 -20.66 -12.45 -1.44
CA LEU A 55 -20.12 -11.30 -2.17
C LEU A 55 -19.20 -10.48 -1.27
N VAL A 56 -17.99 -10.21 -1.73
CA VAL A 56 -17.00 -9.39 -0.99
C VAL A 56 -16.90 -8.02 -1.62
N GLY A 57 -17.05 -6.98 -0.79
CA GLY A 57 -16.92 -5.58 -1.22
C GLY A 57 -15.78 -4.81 -0.57
N ASN A 58 -15.01 -5.42 0.33
CA ASN A 58 -13.92 -4.75 1.03
C ASN A 58 -12.84 -5.75 1.52
N GLU A 59 -11.73 -5.20 2.03
CA GLU A 59 -10.59 -5.96 2.55
C GLU A 59 -10.97 -6.84 3.75
N ILE A 60 -11.78 -6.33 4.68
CA ILE A 60 -12.26 -7.09 5.85
C ILE A 60 -12.99 -8.37 5.43
N GLY A 61 -13.91 -8.26 4.45
CA GLY A 61 -14.64 -9.41 3.92
C GLY A 61 -13.74 -10.40 3.19
N LEU A 62 -12.68 -9.92 2.53
CA LEU A 62 -11.67 -10.75 1.89
C LEU A 62 -10.85 -11.51 2.92
N SER A 63 -10.35 -10.83 3.95
CA SER A 63 -9.59 -11.42 5.05
C SER A 63 -10.41 -12.50 5.76
N GLY A 64 -11.69 -12.22 6.06
CA GLY A 64 -12.60 -13.20 6.66
C GLY A 64 -12.78 -14.45 5.79
N ARG A 65 -12.93 -14.30 4.47
CA ARG A 65 -12.99 -15.44 3.54
C ARG A 65 -11.69 -16.22 3.50
N PHE A 66 -10.55 -15.53 3.46
CA PHE A 66 -9.24 -16.18 3.46
C PHE A 66 -9.04 -17.00 4.74
N ILE A 67 -9.39 -16.43 5.90
CA ILE A 67 -9.32 -17.12 7.19
C ILE A 67 -10.17 -18.39 7.18
N ASN A 68 -11.43 -18.29 6.73
CA ASN A 68 -12.35 -19.43 6.72
C ASN A 68 -11.94 -20.55 5.74
N ASN A 69 -11.43 -20.19 4.56
CA ASN A 69 -11.14 -21.16 3.50
C ASN A 69 -9.68 -21.63 3.46
N VAL A 70 -8.75 -20.93 4.10
CA VAL A 70 -7.33 -21.28 4.09
C VAL A 70 -6.82 -21.50 5.51
N CYS A 71 -6.90 -20.47 6.37
CA CYS A 71 -6.31 -20.53 7.70
C CYS A 71 -6.96 -21.62 8.58
N VAL A 72 -8.29 -21.65 8.69
CA VAL A 72 -8.99 -22.62 9.54
C VAL A 72 -8.75 -24.06 9.07
N PRO A 73 -8.88 -24.41 7.77
CA PRO A 73 -8.56 -25.76 7.30
C PRO A 73 -7.10 -26.15 7.56
N VAL A 74 -6.16 -25.26 7.28
CA VAL A 74 -4.72 -25.53 7.50
C VAL A 74 -4.43 -25.70 9.00
N ALA A 75 -4.95 -24.82 9.85
CA ALA A 75 -4.78 -24.91 11.30
C ALA A 75 -5.33 -26.23 11.86
N LYS A 76 -6.50 -26.70 11.39
CA LYS A 76 -7.04 -28.00 11.80
C LYS A 76 -6.16 -29.17 11.39
N VAL A 77 -5.58 -29.12 10.19
CA VAL A 77 -4.63 -30.14 9.71
C VAL A 77 -3.35 -30.11 10.57
N LEU A 78 -2.77 -28.94 10.81
CA LEU A 78 -1.56 -28.81 11.61
C LEU A 78 -1.77 -29.26 13.06
N ALA A 79 -2.92 -28.90 13.67
CA ALA A 79 -3.29 -29.29 15.03
C ALA A 79 -3.38 -30.81 15.24
N ASN A 80 -3.78 -31.57 14.21
CA ASN A 80 -3.88 -33.03 14.25
C ASN A 80 -2.62 -33.73 13.71
N SER A 81 -1.64 -32.97 13.23
CA SER A 81 -0.34 -33.48 12.77
C SER A 81 0.69 -33.45 13.91
N SER A 82 1.91 -33.90 13.62
CA SER A 82 3.07 -33.81 14.52
C SER A 82 3.53 -32.37 14.85
N GLN A 83 2.79 -31.35 14.40
CA GLN A 83 3.05 -29.93 14.68
C GLN A 83 1.87 -29.25 15.40
N SER A 84 1.35 -29.88 16.46
CA SER A 84 0.15 -29.47 17.19
C SER A 84 0.21 -28.12 17.92
N SER A 85 1.34 -27.40 17.85
CA SER A 85 1.57 -26.11 18.52
C SER A 85 1.42 -24.90 17.60
N LEU A 86 1.32 -25.09 16.28
CA LEU A 86 1.12 -24.00 15.32
C LEU A 86 -0.33 -23.52 15.29
N VAL A 87 -0.51 -22.21 15.42
CA VAL A 87 -1.81 -21.54 15.37
C VAL A 87 -1.75 -20.36 14.40
N ILE A 88 -2.89 -20.08 13.76
CA ILE A 88 -3.03 -18.94 12.85
C ILE A 88 -4.02 -17.97 13.50
N GLY A 89 -3.68 -16.69 13.54
CA GLY A 89 -4.52 -15.69 14.20
C GLY A 89 -4.07 -14.26 13.93
N ASP A 90 -4.80 -13.32 14.51
CA ASP A 90 -4.45 -11.90 14.42
C ASP A 90 -3.21 -11.62 15.29
N VAL A 91 -2.40 -10.63 14.91
CA VAL A 91 -1.18 -10.29 15.67
C VAL A 91 -1.45 -9.98 17.15
N GLN A 92 -2.62 -9.43 17.45
CA GLN A 92 -3.04 -9.05 18.80
C GLN A 92 -3.30 -10.27 19.70
N ALA A 93 -3.56 -11.44 19.10
CA ALA A 93 -3.61 -12.70 19.85
C ALA A 93 -2.22 -13.17 20.28
N PHE A 94 -1.16 -12.67 19.64
CA PHE A 94 0.23 -13.02 19.91
C PHE A 94 0.96 -11.99 20.76
N LEU A 95 0.64 -10.71 20.58
CA LEU A 95 1.31 -9.59 21.23
C LEU A 95 0.28 -8.59 21.77
N LEU A 96 0.43 -8.17 23.03
CA LEU A 96 -0.51 -7.26 23.69
C LEU A 96 -0.51 -5.84 23.10
N THR A 97 0.64 -5.36 22.63
CA THR A 97 0.81 -4.00 22.08
C THR A 97 1.79 -3.99 20.90
N PRO A 98 1.40 -4.53 19.74
CA PRO A 98 2.27 -4.54 18.57
C PRO A 98 2.40 -3.12 18.00
N GLU A 99 3.64 -2.67 17.73
CA GLU A 99 3.89 -1.39 17.05
C GLU A 99 3.47 -1.41 15.57
N VAL A 100 3.42 -2.61 14.97
CA VAL A 100 3.05 -2.86 13.59
C VAL A 100 2.01 -3.98 13.56
N VAL A 101 0.90 -3.76 12.85
CA VAL A 101 -0.21 -4.72 12.75
C VAL A 101 -0.26 -5.28 11.32
N PRO A 102 0.20 -6.51 11.06
CA PRO A 102 -0.11 -7.22 9.83
C PRO A 102 -1.58 -7.67 9.81
N ASP A 103 -2.14 -7.92 8.62
CA ASP A 103 -3.53 -8.35 8.48
C ASP A 103 -3.78 -9.76 9.04
N VAL A 104 -2.75 -10.61 9.00
CA VAL A 104 -2.78 -11.93 9.63
C VAL A 104 -1.37 -12.35 10.06
N SER A 105 -1.30 -13.10 11.15
CA SER A 105 -0.07 -13.68 11.67
C SER A 105 -0.21 -15.20 11.83
N ILE A 106 0.89 -15.91 11.66
CA ILE A 106 0.99 -17.33 12.01
C ILE A 106 2.01 -17.42 13.13
N GLY A 107 1.62 -17.99 14.26
CA GLY A 107 2.46 -18.12 15.44
C GLY A 107 2.46 -19.54 16.01
N VAL A 108 3.34 -19.77 16.98
CA VAL A 108 3.32 -21.00 17.78
C VAL A 108 2.93 -20.71 19.21
N THR A 109 1.94 -21.45 19.69
CA THR A 109 1.62 -21.56 21.12
C THR A 109 2.37 -22.76 21.70
N MET A 110 3.41 -22.49 22.50
CA MET A 110 3.97 -23.51 23.36
C MET A 110 3.05 -23.68 24.58
N LYS A 111 2.67 -24.93 24.87
CA LYS A 111 2.05 -25.34 26.14
C LYS A 111 3.09 -25.35 27.30
N ASN A 112 3.96 -24.36 27.38
CA ASN A 112 4.83 -24.21 28.54
C ASN A 112 4.26 -23.10 29.44
N ASP A 113 4.43 -23.27 30.75
CA ASP A 113 3.80 -22.50 31.83
C ASP A 113 4.03 -20.97 31.78
N ASP A 114 4.86 -20.47 30.87
CA ASP A 114 5.17 -19.05 30.70
C ASP A 114 4.26 -18.31 29.70
N GLY A 115 3.41 -19.02 28.93
CA GLY A 115 2.36 -18.40 28.10
C GLY A 115 2.81 -17.48 26.96
N ILE A 116 4.10 -17.45 26.61
CA ILE A 116 4.64 -16.60 25.55
C ILE A 116 4.36 -17.23 24.18
N THR A 117 3.70 -16.48 23.30
CA THR A 117 3.40 -16.89 21.92
C THR A 117 4.31 -16.16 20.95
N GLU A 118 4.96 -16.88 20.04
CA GLU A 118 5.91 -16.31 19.08
C GLU A 118 5.28 -16.23 17.69
N VAL A 119 5.36 -15.06 17.05
CA VAL A 119 5.00 -14.89 15.64
C VAL A 119 6.11 -15.47 14.78
N LYS A 120 5.76 -16.29 13.78
CA LYS A 120 6.71 -16.96 12.87
C LYS A 120 6.53 -16.59 11.40
N VAL A 121 5.33 -16.14 11.02
CA VAL A 121 5.01 -15.66 9.67
C VAL A 121 4.05 -14.49 9.78
N VAL A 122 4.19 -13.51 8.89
CA VAL A 122 3.24 -12.41 8.71
C VAL A 122 2.62 -12.45 7.31
N GLY A 123 1.37 -12.03 7.20
CA GLY A 123 0.62 -11.98 5.96
C GLY A 123 -0.01 -10.62 5.73
N GLU A 124 -0.01 -10.21 4.47
CA GLU A 124 -0.66 -9.00 3.99
C GLU A 124 -1.78 -9.38 3.00
N PHE A 125 -2.94 -8.74 3.14
CA PHE A 125 -4.07 -8.88 2.23
C PHE A 125 -4.26 -7.63 1.39
N LYS A 126 -4.69 -7.83 0.14
CA LYS A 126 -5.16 -6.75 -0.73
C LYS A 126 -6.41 -7.21 -1.46
N THR A 127 -7.32 -6.29 -1.76
CA THR A 127 -8.49 -6.62 -2.58
C THR A 127 -8.07 -6.90 -4.02
N PHE A 128 -8.69 -7.90 -4.66
CA PHE A 128 -8.30 -8.32 -6.02
C PHE A 128 -8.53 -7.24 -7.09
N TRP A 129 -9.36 -6.22 -6.79
CA TRP A 129 -9.59 -5.06 -7.65
C TRP A 129 -8.65 -3.87 -7.36
N THR A 130 -7.85 -3.91 -6.28
CA THR A 130 -6.80 -2.92 -6.02
C THR A 130 -5.42 -3.44 -6.39
N LEU A 131 -5.24 -4.76 -6.46
CA LEU A 131 -4.00 -5.40 -6.89
C LEU A 131 -4.29 -6.62 -7.77
N GLU A 132 -4.02 -6.50 -9.07
CA GLU A 132 -4.18 -7.60 -10.05
C GLU A 132 -3.00 -8.58 -9.99
N LEU A 133 -2.80 -9.22 -8.83
CA LEU A 133 -1.66 -10.09 -8.53
C LEU A 133 -1.46 -11.25 -9.52
N ALA A 134 -2.49 -11.60 -10.32
CA ALA A 134 -2.42 -12.66 -11.33
C ALA A 134 -1.52 -12.29 -12.52
N GLU A 135 -1.41 -11.02 -12.85
CA GLU A 135 -0.68 -10.53 -14.03
C GLU A 135 0.74 -10.07 -13.68
N LEU A 136 1.04 -9.97 -12.38
CA LEU A 136 2.29 -9.42 -11.90
C LEU A 136 3.38 -10.50 -11.73
N SER A 137 4.56 -10.22 -12.27
CA SER A 137 5.74 -11.06 -12.13
C SER A 137 6.93 -10.30 -11.57
N VAL A 138 7.59 -10.87 -10.56
CA VAL A 138 8.88 -10.35 -10.07
C VAL A 138 10.01 -10.50 -11.11
N SER A 139 9.80 -11.15 -12.24
CA SER A 139 10.76 -11.18 -13.35
C SER A 139 10.58 -10.01 -14.32
N ASP A 140 9.40 -9.41 -14.36
CA ASP A 140 9.05 -8.33 -15.28
C ASP A 140 9.29 -6.95 -14.63
N PRO A 141 10.06 -6.03 -15.27
CA PRO A 141 10.35 -4.72 -14.70
C PRO A 141 9.11 -3.89 -14.38
N ILE A 142 8.06 -3.92 -15.20
CA ILE A 142 6.81 -3.15 -15.00
C ILE A 142 6.10 -3.67 -13.75
N SER A 143 5.88 -4.98 -13.71
CA SER A 143 5.25 -5.68 -12.60
C SER A 143 6.00 -5.49 -11.27
N ARG A 144 7.34 -5.41 -11.30
CA ARG A 144 8.16 -5.12 -10.11
C ARG A 144 7.80 -3.78 -9.48
N VAL A 145 7.54 -2.75 -10.28
CA VAL A 145 7.19 -1.42 -9.79
C VAL A 145 5.83 -1.45 -9.09
N GLN A 146 4.86 -2.16 -9.66
CA GLN A 146 3.53 -2.32 -9.09
C GLN A 146 3.54 -3.20 -7.83
N LEU A 147 4.39 -4.22 -7.77
CA LEU A 147 4.54 -5.08 -6.58
C LEU A 147 5.38 -4.44 -5.47
N ALA A 148 6.32 -3.55 -5.80
CA ALA A 148 7.26 -2.96 -4.86
C ALA A 148 6.64 -2.35 -3.60
N PRO A 149 5.57 -1.52 -3.66
CA PRO A 149 4.96 -0.95 -2.45
C PRO A 149 4.37 -2.02 -1.53
N HIS A 150 3.68 -3.02 -2.09
CA HIS A 150 3.06 -4.10 -1.32
C HIS A 150 4.10 -5.06 -0.73
N LEU A 151 5.12 -5.42 -1.51
CA LEU A 151 6.25 -6.21 -1.01
C LEU A 151 7.07 -5.42 0.01
N GLY A 152 7.21 -4.11 -0.17
CA GLY A 152 7.86 -3.22 0.78
C GLY A 152 7.16 -3.23 2.14
N GLN A 153 5.82 -3.12 2.15
CA GLN A 153 5.01 -3.20 3.37
C GLN A 153 5.21 -4.55 4.08
N LEU A 154 5.08 -5.65 3.34
CA LEU A 154 5.31 -7.00 3.87
C LEU A 154 6.74 -7.17 4.42
N VAL A 155 7.75 -6.71 3.68
CA VAL A 155 9.16 -6.76 4.12
C VAL A 155 9.37 -5.92 5.37
N ALA A 156 8.75 -4.73 5.47
CA ALA A 156 8.84 -3.92 6.68
C ALA A 156 8.27 -4.64 7.90
N GLN A 157 7.12 -5.31 7.76
CA GLN A 157 6.56 -6.16 8.82
C GLN A 157 7.50 -7.32 9.16
N MET A 158 7.97 -8.06 8.17
CA MET A 158 8.93 -9.16 8.38
C MET A 158 10.16 -8.70 9.15
N ARG A 159 10.66 -7.48 8.89
CA ARG A 159 11.78 -6.89 9.62
C ARG A 159 11.42 -6.53 11.07
N SER A 160 10.26 -5.89 11.28
CA SER A 160 9.79 -5.53 12.63
C SER A 160 9.62 -6.72 13.56
N PHE A 161 9.32 -7.90 13.01
CA PHE A 161 9.17 -9.14 13.76
C PHE A 161 10.41 -10.07 13.66
N GLU A 162 11.50 -9.63 13.03
CA GLU A 162 12.71 -10.43 12.80
C GLU A 162 12.43 -11.78 12.11
N LEU A 163 11.57 -11.77 11.09
CA LEU A 163 11.07 -12.96 10.41
C LEU A 163 11.71 -13.19 9.05
N ARG A 164 11.81 -14.48 8.72
CA ARG A 164 12.26 -15.01 7.44
C ARG A 164 11.11 -15.20 6.46
N TYR A 165 9.88 -15.39 6.94
CA TYR A 165 8.76 -15.82 6.12
C TYR A 165 7.60 -14.81 6.16
N GLY A 166 7.05 -14.53 4.99
CA GLY A 166 5.83 -13.75 4.83
C GLY A 166 5.06 -14.13 3.57
N PHE A 167 3.84 -13.61 3.42
CA PHE A 167 3.06 -13.81 2.21
C PHE A 167 2.17 -12.60 1.89
N LEU A 168 1.80 -12.46 0.62
CA LEU A 168 0.85 -11.47 0.13
C LEU A 168 -0.26 -12.18 -0.64
N SER A 169 -1.51 -11.87 -0.31
CA SER A 169 -2.66 -12.57 -0.89
C SER A 169 -3.79 -11.62 -1.29
N THR A 170 -4.38 -11.88 -2.46
CA THR A 170 -5.62 -11.26 -2.90
C THR A 170 -6.81 -12.21 -2.84
N TYR A 171 -6.68 -13.28 -2.05
CA TYR A 171 -7.55 -14.45 -2.01
C TYR A 171 -7.58 -15.27 -3.31
N GLN A 172 -7.70 -14.63 -4.47
CA GLN A 172 -7.65 -15.27 -5.78
C GLN A 172 -6.24 -15.74 -6.14
N ARG A 173 -5.23 -15.00 -5.68
CA ARG A 173 -3.82 -15.27 -5.89
C ARG A 173 -3.05 -15.08 -4.60
N THR A 174 -2.01 -15.89 -4.40
CA THR A 174 -1.11 -15.75 -3.25
C THR A 174 0.35 -15.89 -3.70
N ILE A 175 1.21 -15.00 -3.22
CA ILE A 175 2.67 -15.14 -3.32
C ILE A 175 3.26 -15.36 -1.93
N PHE A 176 4.28 -16.21 -1.86
CA PHE A 176 5.05 -16.48 -0.66
C PHE A 176 6.41 -15.82 -0.77
N VAL A 177 6.88 -15.23 0.32
CA VAL A 177 8.12 -14.47 0.41
C VAL A 177 9.01 -15.10 1.47
N LYS A 178 10.25 -15.42 1.10
CA LYS A 178 11.28 -15.95 1.99
C LYS A 178 12.50 -15.06 1.94
N ARG A 179 12.88 -14.49 3.08
CA ARG A 179 14.13 -13.74 3.24
C ARG A 179 15.31 -14.70 3.21
N THR A 180 16.31 -14.41 2.39
CA THR A 180 17.52 -15.23 2.26
C THR A 180 18.79 -14.47 2.59
N ALA A 181 18.75 -13.14 2.50
CA ALA A 181 19.80 -12.25 2.98
C ALA A 181 19.19 -10.92 3.41
N ASP A 182 20.03 -10.02 3.91
CA ASP A 182 19.64 -8.69 4.40
C ASP A 182 18.85 -7.90 3.35
N PHE A 183 19.24 -8.03 2.07
CA PHE A 183 18.65 -7.37 0.90
C PHE A 183 18.11 -8.36 -0.15
N ALA A 184 17.93 -9.65 0.18
CA ALA A 184 17.51 -10.66 -0.79
C ALA A 184 16.28 -11.44 -0.31
N PHE A 185 15.29 -11.53 -1.19
CA PHE A 185 14.01 -12.18 -0.91
C PHE A 185 13.66 -13.09 -2.09
N HIS A 186 13.40 -14.36 -1.80
CA HIS A 186 12.79 -15.27 -2.78
C HIS A 186 11.29 -15.06 -2.78
N VAL A 187 10.73 -14.84 -3.96
CA VAL A 187 9.29 -14.64 -4.15
C VAL A 187 8.76 -15.75 -5.04
N SER A 188 7.73 -16.47 -4.57
CA SER A 188 7.07 -17.49 -5.38
C SER A 188 6.34 -16.86 -6.56
N ARG A 189 6.02 -17.67 -7.58
CA ARG A 189 5.00 -17.26 -8.55
C ARG A 189 3.65 -17.04 -7.85
N PRO A 190 2.76 -16.18 -8.38
CA PRO A 190 1.38 -16.11 -7.92
C PRO A 190 0.69 -17.47 -8.10
N LEU A 191 0.25 -18.06 -6.99
CA LEU A 191 -0.49 -19.33 -6.98
C LEU A 191 -1.99 -19.04 -7.09
N CYS A 192 -2.69 -19.78 -7.95
CA CYS A 192 -4.13 -19.66 -8.08
C CYS A 192 -4.84 -20.33 -6.90
N ALA A 193 -5.89 -19.71 -6.37
CA ALA A 193 -6.75 -20.31 -5.34
C ALA A 193 -7.32 -21.69 -5.76
N LEU A 194 -7.48 -21.90 -7.07
CA LEU A 194 -8.00 -23.13 -7.67
C LEU A 194 -6.91 -24.09 -8.16
N ASP A 195 -5.63 -23.79 -7.94
CA ASP A 195 -4.54 -24.70 -8.35
C ASP A 195 -4.63 -26.03 -7.60
N THR A 196 -4.61 -27.15 -8.34
CA THR A 196 -4.71 -28.51 -7.79
C THR A 196 -3.38 -29.25 -7.74
N ASN A 197 -2.36 -28.80 -8.50
CA ASN A 197 -1.02 -29.43 -8.50
C ASN A 197 -0.29 -29.22 -7.17
N LEU A 198 -0.36 -27.99 -6.65
CA LEU A 198 0.04 -27.63 -5.29
C LEU A 198 -0.93 -26.54 -4.84
N SER A 199 -1.93 -26.92 -4.05
CA SER A 199 -2.99 -26.01 -3.65
C SER A 199 -2.47 -24.96 -2.66
N VAL A 200 -3.15 -23.81 -2.58
CA VAL A 200 -2.81 -22.76 -1.61
C VAL A 200 -2.77 -23.34 -0.18
N ARG A 201 -3.72 -24.21 0.19
CA ARG A 201 -3.74 -24.89 1.49
C ARG A 201 -2.49 -25.77 1.71
N GLN A 202 -2.06 -26.52 0.69
CA GLN A 202 -0.83 -27.32 0.76
C GLN A 202 0.41 -26.42 0.90
N CYS A 203 0.46 -25.31 0.16
CA CYS A 203 1.52 -24.32 0.32
C CYS A 203 1.55 -23.76 1.74
N PHE A 204 0.42 -23.33 2.30
CA PHE A 204 0.38 -22.82 3.67
C PHE A 204 0.82 -23.86 4.70
N ALA A 205 0.33 -25.10 4.61
CA ALA A 205 0.76 -26.17 5.52
C ALA A 205 2.28 -26.40 5.43
N GLY A 206 2.84 -26.49 4.21
CA GLY A 206 4.29 -26.62 4.02
C GLY A 206 5.07 -25.40 4.51
N PHE A 207 4.54 -24.19 4.29
CA PHE A 207 5.15 -22.94 4.69
C PHE A 207 5.23 -22.78 6.21
N CYS A 208 4.17 -23.17 6.93
CA CYS A 208 4.16 -23.22 8.38
C CYS A 208 5.22 -24.20 8.93
N ILE A 209 5.39 -25.36 8.31
CA ILE A 209 6.43 -26.33 8.69
C ILE A 209 7.84 -25.76 8.50
N LEU A 210 8.07 -25.04 7.40
CA LEU A 210 9.36 -24.41 7.12
C LEU A 210 9.66 -23.27 8.11
N ALA A 211 8.64 -22.48 8.45
CA ALA A 211 8.75 -21.46 9.49
C ALA A 211 9.07 -22.08 10.85
N GLU A 212 8.44 -23.20 11.20
CA GLU A 212 8.73 -23.91 12.44
C GLU A 212 10.20 -24.32 12.58
N GLN A 213 10.84 -24.68 11.47
CA GLN A 213 12.23 -25.13 11.45
C GLN A 213 13.25 -23.99 11.53
N GLY A 214 12.86 -22.74 11.31
CA GLY A 214 13.79 -21.62 11.30
C GLY A 214 13.19 -20.33 10.77
N TYR A 215 12.31 -19.71 11.56
CA TYR A 215 11.59 -18.49 11.20
C TYR A 215 12.38 -17.22 11.44
N ASN A 216 13.38 -17.22 12.32
CA ASN A 216 14.08 -16.01 12.72
C ASN A 216 15.09 -15.55 11.66
N TYR A 217 15.15 -14.23 11.48
CA TYR A 217 16.17 -13.56 10.69
C TYR A 217 16.41 -12.17 11.28
N THR A 218 17.58 -12.00 11.90
CA THR A 218 18.07 -10.70 12.37
C THR A 218 19.12 -10.18 11.37
N GLU A 219 19.04 -8.91 10.98
CA GLU A 219 20.02 -8.34 10.06
C GLU A 219 21.42 -8.22 10.65
N HIS A 220 22.43 -8.17 9.79
CA HIS A 220 23.80 -7.92 10.23
C HIS A 220 23.96 -6.52 10.84
N ALA A 221 24.91 -6.33 11.76
CA ALA A 221 25.12 -5.05 12.45
C ALA A 221 25.41 -3.86 11.50
N ASP A 222 25.95 -4.13 10.32
CA ASP A 222 26.28 -3.12 9.29
C ASP A 222 25.11 -2.85 8.32
N PHE A 223 23.98 -3.51 8.54
CA PHE A 223 22.79 -3.33 7.73
C PHE A 223 22.26 -1.90 7.85
N LYS A 224 22.04 -1.28 6.70
CA LYS A 224 21.40 0.04 6.61
C LYS A 224 20.06 -0.12 5.93
N ALA A 225 18.98 0.05 6.70
CA ALA A 225 17.60 -0.03 6.20
C ALA A 225 17.35 0.89 5.00
N GLU A 226 18.03 2.04 4.95
CA GLU A 226 18.01 3.03 3.87
C GLU A 226 18.44 2.47 2.50
N ARG A 227 19.13 1.31 2.46
CA ARG A 227 19.59 0.67 1.23
C ARG A 227 18.57 -0.31 0.62
N ILE A 228 17.44 -0.59 1.29
CA ILE A 228 16.37 -1.42 0.71
C ILE A 228 15.62 -0.60 -0.35
N ASP A 229 15.96 -0.78 -1.63
CA ASP A 229 15.26 -0.19 -2.80
C ASP A 229 14.01 -0.99 -3.20
N LEU A 230 13.23 -1.42 -2.20
CA LEU A 230 11.81 -1.71 -2.33
C LEU A 230 11.15 -0.60 -1.53
N GLN A 231 10.67 0.45 -2.19
CA GLN A 231 10.04 1.58 -1.50
C GLN A 231 8.73 1.12 -0.83
N ALA A 232 8.85 0.55 0.37
CA ALA A 232 7.96 0.91 1.46
C ALA A 232 8.22 2.39 1.74
N SER A 233 7.17 3.22 1.72
CA SER A 233 7.17 4.63 2.14
C SER A 233 8.35 4.96 3.07
N VAL A 234 9.40 5.56 2.51
CA VAL A 234 10.64 5.84 3.24
C VAL A 234 10.34 6.96 4.24
N ARG A 235 10.20 6.58 5.51
CA ARG A 235 10.38 7.46 6.66
C ARG A 235 11.74 8.16 6.50
N GLN A 236 11.72 9.47 6.33
CA GLN A 236 12.74 10.32 6.95
C GLN A 236 12.11 10.97 8.18
N THR A 237 12.83 10.94 9.30
CA THR A 237 12.56 11.74 10.49
C THR A 237 13.85 12.50 10.84
N PRO A 238 13.78 13.58 11.63
CA PRO A 238 13.11 14.83 11.40
C PRO A 238 14.15 15.99 11.44
N ARG A 239 13.70 17.22 11.19
CA ARG A 239 14.45 18.50 11.29
C ARG A 239 15.20 18.93 10.03
N ARG A 240 14.50 19.70 9.22
CA ARG A 240 14.96 21.06 8.89
C ARG A 240 13.75 21.95 8.62
N ASN A 241 13.47 22.80 9.62
CA ASN A 241 12.75 24.04 9.43
C ASN A 241 13.50 24.84 8.37
N HIS A 242 12.99 24.89 7.14
CA HIS A 242 13.20 25.99 6.20
C HIS A 242 12.09 25.89 5.14
N VAL A 243 10.88 26.31 5.50
CA VAL A 243 9.87 26.64 4.50
C VAL A 243 10.13 28.09 4.10
N ALA A 244 10.52 28.29 2.84
CA ALA A 244 10.61 29.61 2.23
C ALA A 244 9.22 30.09 1.79
N GLU A 245 9.01 31.38 1.97
CA GLU A 245 7.77 32.14 1.90
C GLU A 245 6.93 31.96 0.63
N ARG A 246 5.60 31.86 0.80
CA ARG A 246 4.68 32.90 0.30
C ARG A 246 3.28 32.83 0.93
N SER A 247 2.66 34.01 0.88
CA SER A 247 1.46 34.46 1.58
C SER A 247 0.20 33.67 1.22
N LEU A 248 -0.37 32.96 2.20
CA LEU A 248 -1.70 32.37 2.13
C LEU A 248 -2.69 33.31 2.83
N VAL A 249 -3.66 33.77 2.02
CA VAL A 249 -4.96 34.35 2.33
C VAL A 249 -5.20 34.64 3.82
N THR A 250 -5.10 35.92 4.19
CA THR A 250 -5.82 36.51 5.32
C THR A 250 -7.32 36.26 5.11
N GLY A 251 -7.88 35.17 5.61
CA GLY A 251 -9.29 34.87 5.33
C GLY A 251 -9.96 33.79 6.16
N LEU A 252 -9.25 32.74 6.60
CA LEU A 252 -9.86 31.66 7.40
C LEU A 252 -9.95 32.03 8.90
N THR A 253 -10.53 33.19 9.20
CA THR A 253 -10.82 33.64 10.57
C THR A 253 -12.33 33.64 10.79
N GLY A 254 -12.77 32.98 11.86
CA GLY A 254 -14.18 32.85 12.21
C GLY A 254 -14.37 32.73 13.72
N ASN A 255 -15.60 32.91 14.18
CA ASN A 255 -15.94 32.63 15.57
C ASN A 255 -15.76 31.13 15.84
N ILE A 256 -15.18 30.81 17.00
CA ILE A 256 -15.03 29.43 17.46
C ILE A 256 -16.41 28.88 17.81
N THR A 257 -16.74 27.72 17.25
CA THR A 257 -17.96 26.96 17.49
C THR A 257 -17.59 25.54 17.95
N PRO A 258 -18.54 24.74 18.46
CA PRO A 258 -18.28 23.34 18.76
C PRO A 258 -17.77 22.53 17.55
N ASN A 259 -18.09 22.98 16.32
CA ASN A 259 -17.69 22.34 15.07
C ASN A 259 -16.40 22.92 14.48
N SER A 260 -15.61 23.67 15.26
CA SER A 260 -14.36 24.24 14.78
C SER A 260 -13.19 23.23 14.81
N ILE A 261 -12.32 23.33 13.82
CA ILE A 261 -10.96 22.77 13.83
C ILE A 261 -9.99 23.96 13.82
N ILE A 262 -9.17 24.06 14.86
CA ILE A 262 -8.16 25.13 15.00
C ILE A 262 -6.81 24.56 14.58
N LEU A 263 -6.21 25.14 13.54
CA LEU A 263 -4.91 24.74 13.02
C LEU A 263 -3.83 25.77 13.35
N SER A 264 -2.61 25.31 13.57
CA SER A 264 -1.42 26.15 13.45
C SER A 264 -0.83 26.05 12.04
N ASP A 265 -0.68 27.19 11.37
CA ASP A 265 0.29 27.34 10.27
C ASP A 265 1.71 27.14 10.87
N PRO A 266 2.66 26.54 10.13
CA PRO A 266 4.11 26.56 10.44
C PRO A 266 4.68 27.90 10.95
N ARG A 267 4.06 29.04 10.64
CA ARG A 267 4.41 30.40 11.12
C ARG A 267 3.79 30.79 12.47
N GLY A 268 3.02 29.91 13.10
CA GLY A 268 2.32 30.16 14.37
C GLY A 268 1.01 30.94 14.23
N ALA A 269 0.57 31.25 13.00
CA ALA A 269 -0.74 31.83 12.74
C ALA A 269 -1.84 30.77 12.96
N LEU A 270 -2.93 31.19 13.58
CA LEU A 270 -4.08 30.32 13.86
C LEU A 270 -5.11 30.45 12.73
N ALA A 271 -5.51 29.31 12.16
CA ALA A 271 -6.65 29.22 11.26
C ALA A 271 -7.82 28.54 11.99
N ILE A 272 -9.02 29.11 11.86
CA ILE A 272 -10.24 28.56 12.48
C ILE A 272 -11.15 28.08 11.36
N LEU A 273 -11.32 26.75 11.27
CA LEU A 273 -12.12 26.11 10.23
C LEU A 273 -13.45 25.66 10.83
N ASN A 274 -14.57 26.23 10.39
CA ASN A 274 -15.90 25.82 10.84
C ASN A 274 -16.47 24.74 9.92
N VAL A 275 -16.59 23.52 10.42
CA VAL A 275 -17.11 22.37 9.67
C VAL A 275 -18.59 22.56 9.38
N SER A 276 -18.92 22.56 8.09
CA SER A 276 -20.31 22.60 7.60
C SER A 276 -20.88 21.19 7.48
N ARG A 277 -20.06 20.23 7.02
CA ARG A 277 -20.49 18.84 6.81
C ARG A 277 -19.35 17.86 7.05
N MET A 278 -19.66 16.71 7.63
CA MET A 278 -18.75 15.57 7.73
C MET A 278 -18.97 14.64 6.53
N ILE A 279 -17.91 14.37 5.77
CA ILE A 279 -17.93 13.48 4.60
C ILE A 279 -17.52 12.06 5.01
N SER A 280 -16.47 11.92 5.83
CA SER A 280 -16.05 10.63 6.39
C SER A 280 -15.78 10.72 7.90
N ARG A 281 -15.96 9.60 8.61
CA ARG A 281 -15.90 9.54 10.08
C ARG A 281 -14.51 9.08 10.59
N PRO A 282 -14.02 9.65 11.71
CA PRO A 282 -12.73 9.25 12.31
C PRO A 282 -12.66 7.80 12.79
N SER A 283 -13.79 7.24 13.23
CA SER A 283 -13.84 6.02 14.06
C SER A 283 -13.39 4.73 13.38
N GLU A 284 -13.19 4.74 12.06
CA GLU A 284 -12.87 3.54 11.28
C GLU A 284 -11.44 3.53 10.72
N THR A 285 -10.82 4.70 10.54
CA THR A 285 -9.56 4.81 9.77
C THR A 285 -8.51 5.71 10.41
N ASP A 286 -8.78 6.30 11.59
CA ASP A 286 -7.95 7.37 12.17
C ASP A 286 -7.76 8.57 11.20
N LYS A 287 -8.69 8.71 10.24
CA LYS A 287 -8.77 9.81 9.27
C LYS A 287 -10.18 10.34 9.20
N ALA A 288 -10.33 11.60 8.83
CA ALA A 288 -11.63 12.18 8.57
C ALA A 288 -11.56 13.22 7.45
N ILE A 289 -12.64 13.33 6.69
CA ILE A 289 -12.80 14.33 5.64
C ILE A 289 -14.01 15.17 6.00
N PHE A 290 -13.81 16.48 6.06
CA PHE A 290 -14.83 17.47 6.34
C PHE A 290 -14.97 18.43 5.17
N GLU A 291 -16.17 18.95 4.99
CA GLU A 291 -16.45 20.10 4.15
C GLU A 291 -16.57 21.33 5.05
N ILE A 292 -16.04 22.46 4.60
CA ILE A 292 -16.24 23.77 5.20
C ILE A 292 -16.82 24.71 4.14
N ASP A 293 -17.74 25.57 4.54
CA ASP A 293 -18.20 26.70 3.72
C ASP A 293 -17.73 27.98 4.39
N GLN A 294 -16.99 28.79 3.63
CA GLN A 294 -16.57 30.10 4.06
C GLN A 294 -16.96 31.15 3.03
N GLN A 295 -17.94 31.98 3.40
CA GLN A 295 -18.44 33.07 2.57
C GLN A 295 -18.92 32.59 1.18
N GLY A 296 -19.53 31.40 1.12
CA GLY A 296 -20.03 30.80 -0.13
C GLY A 296 -18.95 30.08 -0.94
N THR A 297 -17.71 30.01 -0.44
CA THR A 297 -16.65 29.19 -1.03
C THR A 297 -16.48 27.91 -0.23
N ARG A 298 -16.56 26.77 -0.92
CA ARG A 298 -16.44 25.43 -0.31
C ARG A 298 -15.00 24.94 -0.32
N TYR A 299 -14.59 24.31 0.78
CA TYR A 299 -13.28 23.67 0.90
C TYR A 299 -13.43 22.29 1.54
N ILE A 300 -12.41 21.45 1.32
CA ILE A 300 -12.25 20.14 1.93
C ILE A 300 -11.13 20.22 2.97
N VAL A 301 -11.39 19.68 4.15
CA VAL A 301 -10.42 19.51 5.22
C VAL A 301 -10.20 18.02 5.41
N LYS A 302 -9.01 17.55 5.08
CA LYS A 302 -8.58 16.17 5.31
C LYS A 302 -7.76 16.13 6.60
N CYS A 303 -8.12 15.25 7.51
CA CYS A 303 -7.52 15.11 8.83
C CYS A 303 -6.93 13.71 9.01
N TRP A 304 -5.78 13.64 9.67
CA TRP A 304 -5.08 12.41 10.02
C TRP A 304 -4.73 12.42 11.49
N GLY A 305 -4.98 11.29 12.16
CA GLY A 305 -4.54 11.05 13.51
C GLY A 305 -3.02 10.87 13.59
N PRO A 306 -2.44 10.94 14.79
CA PRO A 306 -0.99 10.83 14.98
C PRO A 306 -0.37 9.54 14.43
N LYS A 307 -1.14 8.46 14.31
CA LYS A 307 -0.64 7.17 13.78
C LYS A 307 -0.35 7.23 12.28
N LEU A 308 -0.95 8.19 11.58
CA LEU A 308 -0.89 8.36 10.13
C LEU A 308 -0.07 9.57 9.71
N GLU A 309 0.89 9.96 10.57
CA GLU A 309 1.77 11.09 10.32
C GLU A 309 2.53 10.93 8.99
N LYS A 310 2.93 9.70 8.62
CA LYS A 310 3.67 9.45 7.38
C LYS A 310 2.84 9.78 6.15
N GLU A 311 1.61 9.29 6.12
CA GLU A 311 0.63 9.47 5.05
C GLU A 311 0.31 10.94 4.88
N SER A 312 0.08 11.64 6.00
CA SER A 312 -0.16 13.09 5.99
C SER A 312 1.05 13.88 5.47
N ASN A 313 2.28 13.48 5.83
CA ASN A 313 3.50 14.12 5.37
C ASN A 313 3.75 13.89 3.89
N ALA A 314 3.53 12.65 3.41
CA ALA A 314 3.69 12.30 2.01
C ALA A 314 2.75 13.13 1.13
N GLU A 315 1.47 13.21 1.50
CA GLU A 315 0.51 14.00 0.72
C GLU A 315 0.81 15.51 0.77
N CYS A 316 1.13 16.06 1.94
CA CYS A 316 1.51 17.48 2.05
C CYS A 316 2.73 17.81 1.18
N ALA A 317 3.76 16.96 1.20
CA ALA A 317 4.98 17.17 0.43
C ALA A 317 4.73 17.19 -1.09
N VAL A 318 3.77 16.40 -1.58
CA VAL A 318 3.38 16.42 -3.00
C VAL A 318 2.77 17.76 -3.37
N TYR A 319 1.80 18.25 -2.60
CA TYR A 319 1.17 19.54 -2.86
C TYR A 319 2.14 20.72 -2.71
N GLU A 320 3.07 20.65 -1.75
CA GLU A 320 4.14 21.64 -1.61
C GLU A 320 5.02 21.69 -2.85
N ARG A 321 5.51 20.54 -3.35
CA ARG A 321 6.32 20.48 -4.58
C ARG A 321 5.55 20.97 -5.81
N LEU A 322 4.26 20.64 -5.93
CA LEU A 322 3.41 21.15 -7.00
C LEU A 322 3.30 22.67 -6.95
N SER A 323 3.11 23.23 -5.75
CA SER A 323 3.05 24.69 -5.53
C SER A 323 4.39 25.38 -5.78
N GLU A 324 5.51 24.77 -5.37
CA GLU A 324 6.87 25.29 -5.61
C GLU A 324 7.20 25.28 -7.11
N SER A 325 6.85 24.20 -7.80
CA SER A 325 7.04 24.06 -9.24
C SER A 325 6.22 25.07 -10.04
N ARG A 326 4.95 25.28 -9.66
CA ARG A 326 4.05 26.24 -10.31
C ARG A 326 3.12 26.88 -9.30
N PRO A 327 3.44 28.10 -8.80
CA PRO A 327 2.63 28.77 -7.78
C PRO A 327 1.18 29.09 -8.19
N GLY A 328 0.90 29.19 -9.50
CA GLY A 328 -0.47 29.36 -10.01
C GLY A 328 -1.29 28.06 -10.00
N GLY A 329 -0.67 26.93 -9.67
CA GLY A 329 -1.27 25.61 -9.70
C GLY A 329 -1.29 24.96 -11.07
N TYR A 330 -1.80 23.73 -11.07
CA TYR A 330 -2.10 22.94 -12.25
C TYR A 330 -3.59 22.63 -12.29
N ASP A 331 -4.20 22.71 -13.47
CA ASP A 331 -5.65 22.55 -13.62
C ASP A 331 -6.13 21.13 -13.24
N VAL A 332 -5.23 20.15 -13.29
CA VAL A 332 -5.47 18.74 -12.97
C VAL A 332 -5.34 18.40 -11.48
N PHE A 333 -4.94 19.35 -10.64
CA PHE A 333 -4.79 19.16 -9.19
C PHE A 333 -5.58 20.21 -8.39
N ALA A 334 -5.87 19.88 -7.13
CA ALA A 334 -6.28 20.89 -6.16
C ALA A 334 -5.05 21.68 -5.68
N ASN A 335 -5.13 23.01 -5.60
CA ASN A 335 -4.06 23.81 -5.02
C ASN A 335 -4.19 23.80 -3.49
N ILE A 336 -3.09 23.49 -2.79
CA ILE A 336 -3.08 23.55 -1.32
C ILE A 336 -3.40 24.95 -0.81
N ILE A 337 -4.34 25.02 0.13
CA ILE A 337 -4.71 26.26 0.82
C ILE A 337 -3.95 26.40 2.14
N LEU A 338 -3.84 25.30 2.89
CA LEU A 338 -3.19 25.28 4.20
C LEU A 338 -2.90 23.84 4.59
N ALA A 339 -1.79 23.59 5.27
CA ALA A 339 -1.57 22.38 6.04
C ALA A 339 -0.96 22.73 7.40
N GLY A 340 -1.30 21.95 8.43
CA GLY A 340 -0.83 22.25 9.78
C GLY A 340 -1.24 21.21 10.82
N ASN A 341 -0.77 21.41 12.04
CA ASN A 341 -1.16 20.60 13.18
C ASN A 341 -2.51 21.08 13.74
N ILE A 342 -3.33 20.14 14.16
CA ILE A 342 -4.57 20.42 14.87
C ILE A 342 -4.21 20.78 16.30
N LEU A 343 -4.54 21.99 16.72
CA LEU A 343 -4.31 22.45 18.09
C LEU A 343 -5.50 22.17 19.00
N CYS A 344 -6.71 22.27 18.43
CA CYS A 344 -7.95 22.10 19.19
C CYS A 344 -9.12 21.80 18.24
N SER A 345 -9.81 20.69 18.49
CA SER A 345 -11.12 20.39 17.90
C SER A 345 -11.86 19.37 18.75
N SER A 346 -13.20 19.46 18.77
CA SER A 346 -14.05 18.40 19.32
C SER A 346 -14.36 17.30 18.28
N LEU A 347 -14.15 17.58 16.99
CA LEU A 347 -14.46 16.69 15.88
C LEU A 347 -13.32 15.74 15.56
N PHE A 348 -12.08 16.23 15.69
CA PHE A 348 -10.85 15.46 15.46
C PHE A 348 -9.76 15.96 16.43
N PRO A 349 -9.56 15.29 17.58
CA PRO A 349 -8.95 15.93 18.75
C PRO A 349 -7.45 16.21 18.63
N ASP A 350 -6.69 15.45 17.84
CA ASP A 350 -5.25 15.58 17.68
C ASP A 350 -4.81 15.07 16.31
N GLY A 351 -3.69 15.58 15.79
CA GLY A 351 -3.09 15.15 14.52
C GLY A 351 -2.82 16.30 13.54
N ARG A 352 -2.89 16.00 12.24
CA ARG A 352 -2.63 16.96 11.15
C ARG A 352 -3.85 17.17 10.27
N ALA A 353 -3.93 18.33 9.65
CA ALA A 353 -4.93 18.64 8.65
C ALA A 353 -4.35 19.30 7.40
N LEU A 354 -4.98 19.02 6.27
CA LEU A 354 -4.73 19.61 4.96
C LEU A 354 -6.05 20.21 4.44
N VAL A 355 -5.99 21.46 3.98
CA VAL A 355 -7.12 22.19 3.43
C VAL A 355 -6.93 22.37 1.93
N LEU A 356 -7.91 21.92 1.16
CA LEU A 356 -7.95 21.98 -0.30
C LEU A 356 -9.24 22.68 -0.76
N PRO A 357 -9.25 23.35 -1.92
CA PRO A 357 -10.49 23.82 -2.52
C PRO A 357 -11.41 22.61 -2.81
N TYR A 358 -12.70 22.80 -2.59
CA TYR A 358 -13.68 21.82 -3.05
C TYR A 358 -13.66 21.75 -4.58
N ARG A 359 -13.68 20.53 -5.13
CA ARG A 359 -13.76 20.28 -6.57
C ARG A 359 -15.04 19.53 -6.88
N ASP A 360 -15.84 20.10 -7.77
CA ASP A 360 -17.01 19.41 -8.30
C ASP A 360 -16.58 18.24 -9.19
N GLY A 361 -17.38 17.19 -9.23
CA GLY A 361 -17.10 15.98 -10.01
C GLY A 361 -17.55 14.71 -9.30
N GLN A 362 -17.75 13.66 -10.08
CA GLN A 362 -18.01 12.32 -9.58
C GLN A 362 -16.73 11.51 -9.59
N ILE A 363 -16.60 10.56 -8.66
CA ILE A 363 -15.47 9.62 -8.63
C ILE A 363 -15.47 8.82 -9.94
N LEU A 364 -14.35 8.86 -10.66
CA LEU A 364 -14.23 8.31 -12.00
C LEU A 364 -14.56 6.82 -12.03
N GLY A 365 -14.15 6.08 -11.00
CA GLY A 365 -14.44 4.65 -10.86
C GLY A 365 -15.94 4.30 -10.92
N TYR A 366 -16.83 5.21 -10.53
CA TYR A 366 -18.28 4.98 -10.55
C TYR A 366 -18.93 5.28 -11.90
N ILE A 367 -18.35 6.19 -12.69
CA ILE A 367 -18.97 6.66 -13.94
C ILE A 367 -18.22 6.21 -15.19
N TRP A 368 -17.05 5.58 -15.07
CA TRP A 368 -16.18 5.21 -16.19
C TRP A 368 -16.90 4.42 -17.29
N ASP A 369 -17.73 3.45 -16.89
CA ASP A 369 -18.45 2.59 -17.83
C ASP A 369 -19.59 3.30 -18.56
N GLU A 370 -20.05 4.44 -18.03
CA GLU A 370 -21.08 5.30 -18.60
C GLU A 370 -20.53 6.42 -19.50
N LEU A 371 -19.20 6.61 -19.50
CA LEU A 371 -18.56 7.62 -20.33
C LEU A 371 -18.53 7.21 -21.80
N ASP A 372 -18.78 8.17 -22.69
CA ASP A 372 -18.60 7.96 -24.12
C ASP A 372 -17.12 7.93 -24.52
N ILE A 373 -16.84 7.64 -25.80
CA ILE A 373 -15.46 7.52 -26.27
C ILE A 373 -14.68 8.84 -26.23
N HIS A 374 -15.35 9.98 -26.42
CA HIS A 374 -14.72 11.29 -26.38
C HIS A 374 -14.39 11.68 -24.94
N GLU A 375 -15.32 11.45 -24.01
CA GLU A 375 -15.11 11.67 -22.58
C GLU A 375 -13.98 10.78 -22.04
N ARG A 376 -13.94 9.49 -22.40
CA ARG A 376 -12.86 8.59 -21.95
C ARG A 376 -11.50 8.99 -22.49
N THR A 377 -11.43 9.45 -23.74
CA THR A 377 -10.19 9.95 -24.34
C THR A 377 -9.73 11.22 -23.62
N HIS A 378 -10.62 12.18 -23.40
CA HIS A 378 -10.32 13.41 -22.68
C HIS A 378 -9.82 13.15 -21.25
N VAL A 379 -10.51 12.29 -20.51
CA VAL A 379 -10.08 11.90 -19.15
C VAL A 379 -8.70 11.24 -19.16
N ARG A 380 -8.44 10.37 -20.14
CA ARG A 380 -7.12 9.74 -20.29
C ARG A 380 -6.03 10.77 -20.54
N GLU A 381 -6.24 11.71 -21.46
CA GLU A 381 -5.27 12.76 -21.78
C GLU A 381 -4.96 13.67 -20.57
N GLU A 382 -5.97 14.04 -19.78
CA GLU A 382 -5.75 14.85 -18.57
C GLU A 382 -5.08 14.05 -17.44
N CYS A 383 -5.38 12.76 -17.29
CA CYS A 383 -4.64 11.89 -16.36
C CYS A 383 -3.19 11.68 -16.79
N GLU A 384 -2.92 11.50 -18.09
CA GLU A 384 -1.57 11.42 -18.65
C GLU A 384 -0.77 12.68 -18.34
N LYS A 385 -1.37 13.85 -18.57
CA LYS A 385 -0.81 15.15 -18.22
C LYS A 385 -0.51 15.27 -16.72
N ALA A 386 -1.44 14.84 -15.85
CA ALA A 386 -1.23 14.84 -14.40
C ALA A 386 -0.02 13.99 -14.00
N ILE A 387 0.06 12.75 -14.51
CA ILE A 387 1.15 11.84 -14.20
C ILE A 387 2.48 12.38 -14.74
N HIS A 388 2.51 12.95 -15.96
CA HIS A 388 3.71 13.61 -16.48
C HIS A 388 4.22 14.73 -15.57
N ILE A 389 3.32 15.56 -15.04
CA ILE A 389 3.69 16.63 -14.10
C ILE A 389 4.32 16.02 -12.84
N LEU A 390 3.68 15.03 -12.22
CA LEU A 390 4.19 14.37 -11.01
C LEU A 390 5.57 13.74 -11.26
N ARG A 391 5.74 13.03 -12.38
CA ARG A 391 7.01 12.39 -12.76
C ARG A 391 8.12 13.43 -13.00
N SER A 392 7.81 14.56 -13.63
CA SER A 392 8.79 15.65 -13.81
C SER A 392 9.29 16.24 -12.46
N LEU A 393 8.53 16.04 -11.38
CA LEU A 393 8.89 16.44 -10.02
C LEU A 393 9.46 15.29 -9.20
N SER A 394 9.86 14.18 -9.84
CA SER A 394 10.33 12.96 -9.18
C SER A 394 9.30 12.39 -8.20
N ILE A 395 8.01 12.45 -8.53
CA ILE A 395 6.92 11.90 -7.73
C ILE A 395 6.31 10.72 -8.48
N TYR A 396 6.20 9.59 -7.80
CA TYR A 396 5.47 8.40 -8.25
C TYR A 396 4.28 8.16 -7.32
N VAL A 397 3.10 7.88 -7.88
CA VAL A 397 1.88 7.60 -7.12
C VAL A 397 1.46 6.14 -7.33
N PRO A 398 1.74 5.24 -6.37
CA PRO A 398 1.37 3.83 -6.47
C PRO A 398 -0.14 3.60 -6.57
N ASP A 399 -0.94 4.34 -5.79
CA ASP A 399 -2.40 4.23 -5.78
C ASP A 399 -3.05 5.26 -6.72
N ALA A 400 -2.67 5.27 -7.99
CA ALA A 400 -3.23 6.19 -8.97
C ALA A 400 -4.62 5.79 -9.49
N GLY A 401 -5.36 4.88 -8.82
CA GLY A 401 -6.58 4.28 -9.36
C GLY A 401 -7.73 5.26 -9.65
N LYS A 402 -8.74 4.80 -10.40
CA LYS A 402 -9.92 5.63 -10.77
C LYS A 402 -10.72 6.14 -9.57
N HIS A 403 -10.56 5.56 -8.38
CA HIS A 403 -11.19 6.05 -7.14
C HIS A 403 -10.59 7.37 -6.64
N ASN A 404 -9.36 7.70 -7.07
CA ASN A 404 -8.62 8.92 -6.71
C ASN A 404 -8.72 10.02 -7.78
N VAL A 405 -9.64 9.88 -8.74
CA VAL A 405 -9.87 10.86 -9.80
C VAL A 405 -11.33 11.33 -9.75
N LEU A 406 -11.54 12.64 -9.72
CA LEU A 406 -12.85 13.26 -9.94
C LEU A 406 -12.97 13.70 -11.39
N PHE A 407 -14.14 13.47 -11.99
CA PHE A 407 -14.51 13.98 -13.30
C PHE A 407 -15.84 14.72 -13.23
N ASP A 408 -15.83 15.99 -13.60
CA ASP A 408 -17.03 16.80 -13.78
C ASP A 408 -17.40 16.86 -15.27
N ARG A 409 -18.47 16.14 -15.63
CA ARG A 409 -18.99 16.08 -17.01
C ARG A 409 -19.49 17.44 -17.52
N GLN A 410 -19.93 18.35 -16.64
CA GLN A 410 -20.46 19.65 -17.08
C GLN A 410 -19.35 20.58 -17.55
N THR A 411 -18.23 20.61 -16.82
CA THR A 411 -17.10 21.49 -17.12
C THR A 411 -15.99 20.79 -17.90
N GLY A 412 -16.01 19.46 -17.96
CA GLY A 412 -14.91 18.65 -18.49
C GLY A 412 -13.69 18.59 -17.58
N THR A 413 -13.81 19.07 -16.33
CA THR A 413 -12.68 19.14 -15.40
C THR A 413 -12.34 17.76 -14.85
N VAL A 414 -11.05 17.40 -14.92
CA VAL A 414 -10.49 16.19 -14.31
C VAL A 414 -9.58 16.62 -13.16
N THR A 415 -9.75 16.04 -11.98
CA THR A 415 -8.89 16.32 -10.84
C THR A 415 -8.38 15.04 -10.21
N MET A 416 -7.06 14.87 -10.17
CA MET A 416 -6.41 13.79 -9.43
C MET A 416 -6.16 14.22 -7.99
N LEU A 417 -6.46 13.32 -7.06
CA LEU A 417 -6.45 13.54 -5.61
C LEU A 417 -5.76 12.38 -4.89
N ASP A 418 -5.66 12.50 -3.57
CA ASP A 418 -5.21 11.46 -2.63
C ASP A 418 -3.79 10.95 -2.88
N PHE A 419 -2.81 11.77 -2.47
CA PHE A 419 -1.38 11.47 -2.67
C PHE A 419 -0.70 10.86 -1.45
N GLU A 420 -1.44 10.27 -0.53
CA GLU A 420 -0.89 9.68 0.71
C GLU A 420 0.11 8.56 0.47
N THR A 421 -0.04 7.84 -0.64
CA THR A 421 0.84 6.73 -1.01
C THR A 421 2.02 7.19 -1.88
N ALA A 422 2.09 8.47 -2.23
CA ALA A 422 3.10 8.98 -3.15
C ALA A 422 4.51 8.82 -2.58
N ILE A 423 5.44 8.49 -3.48
CA ILE A 423 6.84 8.25 -3.14
C ILE A 423 7.76 9.05 -4.07
N GLU A 424 8.86 9.52 -3.52
CA GLU A 424 9.89 10.22 -4.29
C GLU A 424 10.69 9.23 -5.12
N CYS A 425 10.71 9.42 -6.43
CA CYS A 425 11.39 8.56 -7.38
C CYS A 425 12.29 9.42 -8.30
N PRO A 426 13.58 9.57 -7.99
CA PRO A 426 14.51 10.42 -8.76
C PRO A 426 14.73 9.97 -10.22
N GLN A 427 14.38 8.72 -10.55
CA GLN A 427 14.45 8.16 -11.90
C GLN A 427 13.06 7.92 -12.51
N SER A 428 12.05 8.65 -12.02
CA SER A 428 10.67 8.39 -12.37
C SER A 428 10.37 8.51 -13.88
N GLU A 429 11.12 9.34 -14.62
CA GLU A 429 11.01 9.50 -16.07
C GLU A 429 11.38 8.24 -16.87
N HIS A 430 12.22 7.36 -16.32
CA HIS A 430 12.65 6.13 -16.96
C HIS A 430 11.75 4.93 -16.60
N MET A 431 10.79 5.15 -15.72
CA MET A 431 9.84 4.12 -15.30
C MET A 431 8.69 4.08 -16.30
N PRO A 432 8.19 2.89 -16.64
CA PRO A 432 6.95 2.75 -17.40
C PRO A 432 5.80 3.45 -16.64
N TYR A 433 4.86 4.04 -17.38
CA TYR A 433 3.69 4.76 -16.83
C TYR A 433 2.68 3.78 -16.20
N VAL A 434 3.10 3.14 -15.10
CA VAL A 434 2.31 2.15 -14.36
C VAL A 434 1.05 2.74 -13.75
N GLU A 435 1.04 4.04 -13.46
CA GLU A 435 -0.15 4.76 -13.01
C GLU A 435 -1.26 4.75 -14.06
N LEU A 436 -0.91 4.87 -15.35
CA LEU A 436 -1.88 4.78 -16.45
C LEU A 436 -2.43 3.36 -16.61
N LEU A 437 -1.59 2.35 -16.35
CA LEU A 437 -2.03 0.96 -16.33
C LEU A 437 -2.99 0.73 -15.16
N SER A 438 -2.70 1.23 -13.96
CA SER A 438 -3.62 1.16 -12.81
C SER A 438 -4.93 1.92 -13.07
N LEU A 439 -4.87 3.05 -13.77
CA LEU A 439 -6.05 3.83 -14.14
C LEU A 439 -6.90 3.16 -15.19
N PHE A 440 -6.31 2.59 -16.24
CA PHE A 440 -7.06 2.26 -17.46
C PHE A 440 -6.87 0.83 -17.97
N GLY A 441 -6.02 0.03 -17.33
CA GLY A 441 -5.61 -1.28 -17.80
C GLY A 441 -4.70 -1.21 -19.04
N ASP A 442 -4.30 -2.38 -19.54
CA ASP A 442 -3.41 -2.49 -20.68
C ASP A 442 -4.09 -2.01 -21.99
N SER A 443 -3.53 -0.98 -22.61
CA SER A 443 -4.07 -0.33 -23.82
C SER A 443 -3.73 -1.08 -25.11
N THR A 444 -2.99 -2.19 -25.03
CA THR A 444 -2.55 -2.97 -26.20
C THR A 444 -3.64 -3.83 -26.88
N MET A 445 -4.86 -3.90 -26.33
CA MET A 445 -5.96 -4.71 -26.88
C MET A 445 -7.03 -3.91 -27.64
N ARG A 446 -6.64 -3.00 -28.55
CA ARG A 446 -7.58 -2.46 -29.57
C ARG A 446 -6.90 -1.97 -30.87
N GLY A 447 -5.90 -2.73 -31.34
CA GLY A 447 -5.27 -2.53 -32.66
C GLY A 447 -5.44 -3.67 -33.67
N ARG A 448 -6.25 -4.71 -33.37
CA ARG A 448 -6.53 -5.83 -34.29
C ARG A 448 -8.02 -6.05 -34.49
N ALA A 449 -8.68 -5.05 -35.05
CA ALA A 449 -9.91 -5.26 -35.80
C ALA A 449 -10.08 -4.12 -36.81
N ARG A 450 -9.49 -4.30 -38.00
CA ARG A 450 -9.96 -3.91 -39.35
C ARG A 450 -8.83 -3.43 -40.27
N GLY A 451 -8.76 -4.09 -41.42
CA GLY A 451 -7.95 -3.76 -42.59
C GLY A 451 -6.96 -4.88 -42.90
N GLY A 452 -7.08 -5.67 -43.98
CA GLY A 452 -7.99 -5.66 -45.11
C GLY A 452 -7.45 -6.65 -46.15
N GLN A 453 -8.38 -7.21 -46.94
CA GLN A 453 -8.23 -8.19 -48.04
C GLN A 453 -7.93 -9.65 -47.66
#